data_AF-A0AAD1IYI9-F1
#
_entry.id   AF-A0AAD1IYI9-F1
#
_cell.length_a   1.000
_cell.length_b   1.000
_cell.length_c   1.000
_cell.angle_alpha   90.00
_cell.angle_beta   90.00
_cell.angle_gamma   90.00
#
_symmetry.space_group_name_H-M   'P 1'
#
loop_
_entity.id
_entity.type
_entity.pdbx_description
1 polymer ?
#
loop_
_entity_poly.entity_id
_entity_poly.type
_entity_poly.pdbx_seq_one_letter_code
_entity_poly.pdbx_strand_id
1 'polypeptide(L)'
;MTTTSAKPVNPVAPQSVPPLAADLDAGLRRLKLAAIRRTAPEVLITAKTQRWTPEEVLRTLVETELAARDASNVVNRLKAAGFPVAKTLESFDVAASSIQPKVFDYLCSLEWIRTQQNLAIIGPAVING
;
A
#
# COMPACT_ATOMS: atom_id res chain seq x y z
N MET A 1 35.90 51.40 -2.41
CA MET A 1 35.87 49.94 -2.19
C MET A 1 35.43 49.71 -0.76
N THR A 2 34.14 49.43 -0.55
CA THR A 2 33.54 49.16 0.77
C THR A 2 33.08 47.72 0.76
N THR A 3 33.67 46.90 1.63
CA THR A 3 33.31 45.50 1.85
C THR A 3 32.14 45.43 2.85
N THR A 4 30.97 44.97 2.40
CA THR A 4 29.83 44.68 3.28
C THR A 4 29.93 43.23 3.78
N SER A 5 29.97 43.08 5.09
CA SER A 5 29.96 41.80 5.82
C SER A 5 28.56 41.19 5.84
N ALA A 6 28.43 39.90 5.48
CA ALA A 6 27.18 39.16 5.47
C ALA A 6 26.94 38.48 6.83
N LYS A 7 25.74 38.66 7.39
CA LYS A 7 25.26 38.08 8.65
C LYS A 7 24.94 36.58 8.47
N PRO A 8 25.35 35.68 9.39
CA PRO A 8 25.06 34.25 9.24
C PRO A 8 23.59 33.96 9.52
N VAL A 9 22.98 33.13 8.66
CA VAL A 9 21.63 32.59 8.83
C VAL A 9 21.76 31.31 9.66
N ASN A 10 21.08 31.26 10.81
CA ASN A 10 20.98 30.06 11.63
C ASN A 10 20.20 28.97 10.88
N PRO A 11 20.65 27.70 10.88
CA PRO A 11 19.88 26.60 10.31
C PRO A 11 18.66 26.32 11.20
N VAL A 12 17.47 26.40 10.60
CA VAL A 12 16.20 26.01 11.25
C VAL A 12 16.21 24.48 11.37
N ALA A 13 16.21 23.97 12.60
CA ALA A 13 16.06 22.55 12.88
C ALA A 13 14.73 22.02 12.27
N PRO A 14 14.68 20.76 11.78
CA PRO A 14 13.43 20.19 11.27
C PRO A 14 12.37 20.21 12.37
N GLN A 15 11.21 20.81 12.09
CA GLN A 15 10.09 20.85 13.03
C GLN A 15 9.59 19.42 13.26
N SER A 16 9.80 18.89 14.46
CA SER A 16 9.33 17.56 14.85
C SER A 16 7.80 17.55 14.93
N VAL A 17 7.15 16.68 14.18
CA VAL A 17 5.70 16.44 14.24
C VAL A 17 5.33 16.02 15.69
N PRO A 18 4.40 16.73 16.38
CA PRO A 18 4.04 16.39 17.75
C PRO A 18 3.40 15.00 17.83
N PRO A 19 3.73 14.17 18.83
CA PRO A 19 3.12 12.85 19.00
C PRO A 19 1.64 12.96 19.37
N LEU A 20 0.88 11.89 19.14
CA LEU A 20 -0.50 11.76 19.63
C LEU A 20 -0.52 11.73 21.16
N ALA A 21 -1.66 12.13 21.73
CA ALA A 21 -1.94 11.91 23.15
C ALA A 21 -1.84 10.41 23.50
N ALA A 22 -1.31 10.10 24.67
CA ALA A 22 -0.94 8.74 25.05
C ALA A 22 -2.14 7.78 25.10
N ASP A 23 -3.30 8.27 25.54
CA ASP A 23 -4.57 7.54 25.55
C ASP A 23 -5.06 7.22 24.14
N LEU A 24 -4.93 8.17 23.20
CA LEU A 24 -5.27 7.95 21.80
C LEU A 24 -4.31 6.94 21.14
N ASP A 25 -2.99 7.06 21.33
CA ASP A 25 -2.02 6.08 20.80
C ASP A 25 -2.33 4.67 21.33
N ALA A 26 -2.60 4.54 22.63
CA ALA A 26 -2.99 3.27 23.26
C ALA A 26 -4.29 2.71 22.69
N GLY A 27 -5.32 3.55 22.48
CA GLY A 27 -6.58 3.16 21.86
C GLY A 27 -6.39 2.63 20.44
N LEU A 28 -5.60 3.33 19.61
CA LEU A 28 -5.30 2.92 18.24
C LEU A 28 -4.51 1.60 18.19
N ARG A 29 -3.61 1.35 19.14
CA ARG A 29 -2.93 0.05 19.27
C ARG A 29 -3.92 -1.06 19.57
N ARG A 30 -4.82 -0.86 20.54
CA ARG A 30 -5.82 -1.86 20.94
C ARG A 30 -6.76 -2.21 19.79
N LEU A 31 -7.15 -1.20 18.99
CA LEU A 31 -7.99 -1.38 17.81
C LEU A 31 -7.24 -1.90 16.57
N LYS A 32 -5.91 -2.07 16.66
CA LYS A 32 -5.05 -2.46 15.54
C LYS A 32 -5.18 -1.52 14.34
N LEU A 33 -5.24 -0.22 14.60
CA LEU A 33 -5.28 0.87 13.60
C LEU A 33 -3.87 1.41 13.38
N ALA A 34 -2.98 0.54 12.88
CA ALA A 34 -1.55 0.79 12.88
C ALA A 34 -1.13 1.89 11.88
N ALA A 35 -1.84 2.03 10.76
CA ALA A 35 -1.52 3.05 9.77
C ALA A 35 -1.97 4.42 10.26
N ILE A 36 -3.20 4.53 10.77
CA ILE A 36 -3.71 5.75 11.42
C ILE A 36 -2.78 6.20 12.54
N ARG A 37 -2.37 5.28 13.42
CA ARG A 37 -1.46 5.61 14.54
C ARG A 37 -0.14 6.22 14.09
N ARG A 38 0.38 5.80 12.93
CA ARG A 38 1.62 6.30 12.36
C ARG A 38 1.44 7.65 11.64
N THR A 39 0.34 7.82 10.91
CA THR A 39 0.14 8.97 10.01
C THR A 39 -0.68 10.10 10.62
N ALA A 40 -1.50 9.84 11.64
CA ALA A 40 -2.39 10.82 12.24
C ALA A 40 -1.70 12.11 12.71
N PRO A 41 -0.50 12.09 13.32
CA PRO A 41 0.20 13.32 13.68
C PRO A 41 0.39 14.30 12.51
N GLU A 42 0.83 13.79 11.35
CA GLU A 42 1.03 14.58 10.15
C GLU A 42 -0.30 15.02 9.52
N VAL A 43 -1.28 14.11 9.46
CA VAL A 43 -2.62 14.40 8.94
C VAL A 43 -3.29 15.51 9.75
N LEU A 44 -3.16 15.52 11.07
CA LEU A 44 -3.76 16.54 11.93
C LEU A 44 -3.10 17.92 11.75
N ILE A 45 -1.79 17.98 11.52
CA ILE A 45 -1.09 19.24 11.17
C ILE A 45 -1.61 19.75 9.82
N THR A 46 -1.66 18.89 8.82
CA THR A 46 -2.15 19.22 7.48
C THR A 46 -3.59 19.71 7.54
N ALA A 47 -4.46 18.99 8.23
CA ALA A 47 -5.87 19.33 8.41
C ALA A 47 -6.04 20.71 9.07
N LYS A 48 -5.27 21.00 10.12
CA LYS A 48 -5.29 22.32 10.77
C LYS A 48 -4.83 23.43 9.82
N THR A 49 -3.76 23.18 9.06
CA THR A 49 -3.17 24.15 8.12
C THR A 49 -4.10 24.44 6.95
N GLN A 50 -4.73 23.39 6.41
CA GLN A 50 -5.63 23.46 5.25
C GLN A 50 -7.09 23.65 5.63
N ARG A 51 -7.40 23.76 6.94
CA ARG A 51 -8.75 23.94 7.49
C ARG A 51 -9.74 22.87 7.02
N TRP A 52 -9.30 21.62 7.00
CA TRP A 52 -10.17 20.48 6.70
C TRP A 52 -11.34 20.41 7.69
N THR A 53 -12.48 20.01 7.17
CA THR A 53 -13.63 19.60 7.96
C THR A 53 -13.29 18.34 8.77
N PRO A 54 -14.00 18.09 9.89
CA PRO A 54 -13.82 16.84 10.64
C PRO A 54 -14.03 15.58 9.79
N GLU A 55 -14.93 15.63 8.81
CA GLU A 55 -15.21 14.51 7.91
C GLU A 55 -14.03 14.21 6.99
N GLU A 56 -13.37 15.24 6.44
CA GLU A 56 -12.17 15.06 5.59
C GLU A 56 -11.03 14.40 6.36
N VAL A 57 -10.81 14.81 7.61
CA VAL A 57 -9.82 14.16 8.49
C VAL A 57 -10.16 12.69 8.69
N LEU A 58 -11.40 12.39 9.06
CA LEU A 58 -11.83 11.01 9.28
C LEU A 58 -11.68 10.16 8.02
N ARG A 59 -12.08 10.70 6.87
CA ARG A 59 -11.96 10.05 5.56
C ARG A 59 -10.52 9.70 5.25
N THR A 60 -9.59 10.66 5.31
CA THR A 60 -8.17 10.41 5.02
C THR A 60 -7.56 9.36 5.94
N LEU A 61 -7.87 9.42 7.25
CA LEU A 61 -7.39 8.43 8.22
C LEU A 61 -7.92 7.02 7.90
N VAL A 62 -9.22 6.89 7.62
CA VAL A 62 -9.85 5.61 7.29
C VAL A 62 -9.32 5.05 5.97
N GLU A 63 -9.22 5.85 4.93
CA GLU A 63 -8.66 5.45 3.62
C GLU A 63 -7.21 4.96 3.76
N THR A 64 -6.40 5.65 4.58
CA THR A 64 -5.01 5.24 4.85
C THR A 64 -4.96 3.87 5.53
N GLU A 65 -5.84 3.59 6.47
CA GLU A 65 -5.90 2.28 7.14
C GLU A 65 -6.40 1.18 6.21
N LEU A 66 -7.43 1.44 5.41
CA LEU A 66 -7.95 0.49 4.42
C LEU A 66 -6.85 0.09 3.44
N ALA A 67 -6.16 1.07 2.85
CA ALA A 67 -5.06 0.81 1.92
C ALA A 67 -3.93 -0.03 2.55
N ALA A 68 -3.56 0.27 3.81
CA ALA A 68 -2.55 -0.50 4.52
C ALA A 68 -2.99 -1.94 4.81
N ARG A 69 -4.27 -2.14 5.15
CA ARG A 69 -4.85 -3.47 5.37
C ARG A 69 -4.93 -4.28 4.08
N ASP A 70 -5.34 -3.66 2.98
CA ASP A 70 -5.40 -4.32 1.67
C ASP A 70 -4.01 -4.76 1.21
N ALA A 71 -3.01 -3.89 1.33
CA ALA A 71 -1.62 -4.24 1.04
C ALA A 71 -1.14 -5.42 1.93
N SER A 72 -1.43 -5.38 3.22
CA SER A 72 -1.07 -6.46 4.15
C SER A 72 -1.78 -7.77 3.82
N ASN A 73 -3.06 -7.71 3.43
CA ASN A 73 -3.85 -8.86 3.02
C ASN A 73 -3.30 -9.51 1.75
N VAL A 74 -2.90 -8.72 0.76
CA VAL A 74 -2.25 -9.23 -0.47
C VAL A 74 -0.97 -9.98 -0.11
N VAL A 75 -0.08 -9.36 0.68
CA VAL A 75 1.18 -10.00 1.12
C VAL A 75 0.93 -11.29 1.90
N ASN A 76 -0.03 -11.27 2.84
CA ASN A 76 -0.37 -12.44 3.64
C ASN A 76 -0.95 -13.58 2.80
N ARG A 77 -1.81 -13.27 1.82
CA ARG A 77 -2.38 -14.27 0.89
C ARG A 77 -1.31 -14.89 0.01
N LEU A 78 -0.40 -14.07 -0.53
CA LEU A 78 0.73 -14.58 -1.33
C LEU A 78 1.64 -15.49 -0.50
N LYS A 79 1.95 -15.10 0.74
CA LYS A 79 2.73 -15.93 1.66
C LYS A 79 2.00 -17.23 2.01
N ALA A 80 0.69 -17.18 2.27
CA ALA A 80 -0.12 -18.35 2.59
C ALA A 80 -0.26 -19.33 1.41
N ALA A 81 -0.21 -18.83 0.17
CA ALA A 81 -0.26 -19.66 -1.02
C ALA A 81 0.98 -20.57 -1.19
N GLY A 82 2.10 -20.25 -0.51
CA GLY A 82 3.26 -21.13 -0.44
C GLY A 82 3.96 -21.38 -1.78
N PHE A 83 3.79 -20.49 -2.76
CA PHE A 83 4.44 -20.64 -4.06
C PHE A 83 5.97 -20.56 -3.92
N PRO A 84 6.73 -21.45 -4.58
CA PRO A 84 8.19 -21.47 -4.49
C PRO A 84 8.82 -20.23 -5.13
N VAL A 85 8.17 -19.66 -6.15
CA VAL A 85 8.63 -18.49 -6.89
C VAL A 85 7.45 -17.56 -7.12
N ALA A 86 7.65 -16.25 -6.91
CA ALA A 86 6.68 -15.24 -7.29
C ALA A 86 6.69 -15.06 -8.81
N LYS A 87 5.55 -15.28 -9.45
CA LYS A 87 5.33 -15.03 -10.89
C LYS A 87 4.12 -14.13 -11.04
N THR A 88 4.19 -13.22 -12.01
CA THR A 88 3.07 -12.35 -12.38
C THR A 88 2.57 -12.73 -13.78
N LEU A 89 1.31 -12.40 -14.09
CA LEU A 89 0.73 -12.68 -15.40
C LEU A 89 1.47 -11.91 -16.51
N GLU A 90 1.97 -10.70 -16.22
CA GLU A 90 2.74 -9.88 -17.16
C GLU A 90 4.08 -10.51 -17.54
N SER A 91 4.63 -11.36 -16.67
CA SER A 91 5.88 -12.09 -16.94
C SER A 91 5.68 -13.37 -17.77
N PHE A 92 4.43 -13.74 -18.09
CA PHE A 92 4.12 -14.93 -18.86
C PHE A 92 4.30 -14.67 -20.36
N ASP A 93 5.21 -15.41 -20.99
CA ASP A 93 5.41 -15.36 -22.43
C ASP A 93 4.33 -16.19 -23.15
N VAL A 94 3.26 -15.52 -23.59
CA VAL A 94 2.16 -16.13 -24.33
C VAL A 94 2.64 -16.73 -25.64
N ALA A 95 3.58 -16.09 -26.33
CA ALA A 95 4.07 -16.53 -27.63
C ALA A 95 4.91 -17.81 -27.53
N ALA A 96 5.58 -18.03 -26.39
CA ALA A 96 6.28 -19.27 -26.08
C ALA A 96 5.36 -20.39 -25.53
N SER A 97 4.06 -20.12 -25.36
CA SER A 97 3.09 -21.07 -24.81
C SER A 97 2.17 -21.67 -25.89
N SER A 98 1.54 -22.80 -25.59
CA SER A 98 0.48 -23.37 -26.43
C SER A 98 -0.89 -22.71 -26.20
N ILE A 99 -0.99 -21.74 -25.30
CA ILE A 99 -2.24 -21.04 -24.95
C ILE A 99 -2.51 -19.98 -26.00
N GLN A 100 -3.73 -19.98 -26.56
CA GLN A 100 -4.13 -18.94 -27.53
C GLN A 100 -4.23 -17.57 -26.83
N PRO A 101 -3.79 -16.46 -27.45
CA PRO A 101 -3.82 -15.13 -26.84
C PRO A 101 -5.18 -14.74 -26.27
N LYS A 102 -6.27 -15.03 -26.99
CA LYS A 102 -7.64 -14.74 -26.52
C LYS A 102 -8.02 -15.50 -25.24
N VAL A 103 -7.52 -16.74 -25.07
CA VAL A 103 -7.75 -17.52 -23.86
C VAL A 103 -6.96 -16.93 -22.71
N PHE A 104 -5.70 -16.53 -22.95
CA PHE A 104 -4.89 -15.86 -21.94
C PHE A 104 -5.53 -14.54 -21.49
N ASP A 105 -6.00 -13.70 -22.41
CA ASP A 105 -6.69 -12.45 -22.09
C ASP A 105 -7.94 -12.70 -21.22
N TYR A 106 -8.72 -13.73 -21.54
CA TYR A 106 -9.87 -14.13 -20.75
C TYR A 106 -9.47 -14.60 -19.34
N LEU A 107 -8.41 -15.40 -19.20
CA LEU A 107 -7.92 -15.85 -17.90
C LEU A 107 -7.43 -14.66 -17.04
N CYS A 108 -6.72 -13.70 -17.65
CA CYS A 108 -6.24 -12.47 -17.01
C CYS A 108 -7.39 -11.57 -16.53
N SER A 109 -8.55 -11.60 -17.20
CA SER A 109 -9.72 -10.84 -16.78
C SER A 109 -10.33 -11.32 -15.45
N LEU A 110 -10.03 -12.56 -15.05
CA LEU A 110 -10.63 -13.25 -13.90
C LEU A 110 -12.17 -13.42 -13.97
N GLU A 111 -12.79 -13.17 -15.13
CA GLU A 111 -14.24 -13.25 -15.30
C GLU A 111 -14.77 -14.68 -15.15
N TRP A 112 -13.93 -15.67 -15.46
CA TRP A 112 -14.21 -17.09 -15.23
C TRP A 112 -14.46 -17.40 -13.74
N ILE A 113 -13.87 -16.65 -12.81
CA ILE A 113 -14.14 -16.79 -11.38
C ILE A 113 -15.55 -16.29 -11.04
N ARG A 114 -15.94 -15.13 -11.58
CA ARG A 114 -17.28 -14.54 -11.33
C ARG A 114 -18.39 -15.41 -11.91
N THR A 115 -18.16 -15.97 -13.08
CA THR A 115 -19.08 -16.88 -13.77
C THR A 115 -19.01 -18.32 -13.28
N GLN A 116 -18.20 -18.60 -12.24
CA GLN A 116 -18.02 -19.91 -11.61
C GLN A 116 -17.65 -21.03 -12.60
N GLN A 117 -16.81 -20.70 -13.57
CA GLN A 117 -16.23 -21.68 -14.49
C GLN A 117 -15.01 -22.36 -13.87
N ASN A 118 -14.84 -23.65 -14.17
CA ASN A 118 -13.70 -24.43 -13.68
C ASN A 118 -12.47 -24.21 -14.58
N LEU A 119 -11.30 -24.04 -13.95
CA LEU A 119 -10.01 -23.99 -14.62
C LEU A 119 -9.20 -25.25 -14.28
N ALA A 120 -8.80 -26.01 -15.30
CA ALA A 120 -7.85 -27.11 -15.17
C ALA A 120 -6.53 -26.71 -15.84
N ILE A 121 -5.45 -26.68 -15.06
CA ILE A 121 -4.10 -26.43 -15.55
C ILE A 121 -3.36 -27.76 -15.55
N ILE A 122 -2.89 -28.19 -16.73
CA ILE A 122 -2.22 -29.47 -16.92
C ILE A 122 -0.86 -29.20 -17.52
N GLY A 123 0.19 -29.72 -16.89
CA GLY A 123 1.55 -29.60 -17.36
C GLY A 123 2.52 -30.30 -16.40
N PRO A 124 3.77 -30.55 -16.84
CA PRO A 124 4.80 -31.06 -15.95
C PRO A 124 5.05 -30.08 -14.81
N ALA A 125 5.15 -30.58 -13.58
CA ALA A 125 5.55 -29.78 -12.43
C ALA A 125 7.06 -29.48 -12.55
N VAL A 126 7.43 -28.37 -13.18
CA VAL A 126 8.83 -27.91 -13.15
C VAL A 126 9.01 -27.07 -11.89
N ILE A 127 9.36 -27.74 -10.79
CA ILE A 127 9.81 -27.11 -9.55
C ILE A 127 11.34 -26.94 -9.66
N ASN A 128 11.81 -26.01 -10.49
CA ASN A 128 13.18 -25.55 -10.42
C ASN A 128 13.15 -24.10 -9.95
N GLY A 129 13.76 -23.88 -8.78
CA GLY A 129 13.68 -22.66 -7.98
C GLY A 129 14.24 -21.40 -8.63
#